data_AF-D5VQS4-F1
#
_entry.id   AF-D5VQS4-F1
#
_cell.length_a   1.000
_cell.length_b   1.000
_cell.length_c   1.000
_cell.angle_alpha   90.00
_cell.angle_beta   90.00
_cell.angle_gamma   90.00
#
_symmetry.space_group_name_H-M   'P 1'
#
loop_
_entity.id
_entity.type
_entity.pdbx_description
1 polymer ?
#
loop_
_entity_poly.entity_id
_entity_poly.type
_entity_poly.pdbx_seq_one_letter_code
_entity_poly.pdbx_strand_id
1 'polypeptide(L)'
;MKFSGVGFFLKRGKEITLFDRWEKLDIFIDDSKIVFEFQNKELEAEFNDIIDIDSKVPKKVRYLIKTTLEGAYNISSIVIPFEEDLAMIAFGVESSIYGEFPVKSVLKEILYKFILDKELEVLYNIKKSDEWKKGKLKLVKKKIKVNFITKIEEKILFETRDKEYYDIFSKIKDVNLENGYLRITQSVVGKKVTSYLSLDDELKYFLLKYLKSVLNVNVGLLKEFKTTCHFESFLEEP
;
A
#
# COMPACT_ATOMS: atom_id res chain seq x y z
N MET A 1 -14.22 -5.95 -2.35
CA MET A 1 -13.81 -6.35 -0.98
C MET A 1 -14.68 -5.61 0.03
N LYS A 2 -14.99 -6.22 1.18
CA LYS A 2 -15.57 -5.53 2.34
C LYS A 2 -14.63 -5.63 3.54
N PHE A 3 -14.45 -4.53 4.25
CA PHE A 3 -13.82 -4.45 5.56
C PHE A 3 -14.82 -3.86 6.57
N SER A 4 -14.78 -4.35 7.80
CA SER A 4 -15.57 -3.82 8.91
C SER A 4 -14.66 -3.65 10.12
N GLY A 5 -14.70 -2.46 10.71
CA GLY A 5 -13.87 -2.12 11.86
C GLY A 5 -14.23 -0.74 12.39
N VAL A 6 -13.20 0.03 12.72
CA VAL A 6 -13.33 1.38 13.24
C VAL A 6 -12.50 2.35 12.43
N GLY A 7 -12.97 3.58 12.35
CA GLY A 7 -12.36 4.62 11.57
C GLY A 7 -12.35 5.96 12.29
N PHE A 8 -11.50 6.85 11.79
CA PHE A 8 -11.44 8.24 12.19
C PHE A 8 -11.31 9.10 10.93
N PHE A 9 -12.29 9.98 10.72
CA PHE A 9 -12.26 10.97 9.66
C PHE A 9 -11.59 12.25 10.18
N LEU A 10 -10.52 12.68 9.52
CA LEU A 10 -9.80 13.90 9.85
C LEU A 10 -9.67 14.77 8.59
N LYS A 11 -10.36 15.91 8.57
CA LYS A 11 -10.08 16.98 7.60
C LYS A 11 -8.74 17.63 7.96
N ARG A 12 -7.91 17.97 6.97
CA ARG A 12 -6.66 18.71 7.19
C ARG A 12 -6.96 20.04 7.91
N GLY A 13 -6.06 20.44 8.80
CA GLY A 13 -6.21 21.65 9.61
C GLY A 13 -7.25 21.56 10.75
N LYS A 14 -8.07 20.50 10.84
CA LYS A 14 -9.03 20.33 11.95
C LYS A 14 -8.29 20.13 13.28
N GLU A 15 -8.67 20.91 14.29
CA GLU A 15 -8.22 20.67 15.66
C GLU A 15 -8.85 19.39 16.22
N ILE A 16 -8.00 18.53 16.78
CA ILE A 16 -8.43 17.28 17.43
C ILE A 16 -8.72 17.55 18.90
N THR A 17 -9.95 17.30 19.31
CA THR A 17 -10.48 17.52 20.66
C THR A 17 -10.69 16.20 21.41
N LEU A 18 -11.08 16.30 22.69
CA LEU A 18 -11.42 15.13 23.52
C LEU A 18 -12.78 14.50 23.18
N PHE A 19 -13.63 15.20 22.42
CA PHE A 19 -14.93 14.70 21.98
C PHE A 19 -14.86 13.93 20.66
N ASP A 20 -13.75 14.06 19.93
CA ASP A 20 -13.50 13.27 18.75
C ASP A 20 -13.26 11.81 19.15
N ARG A 21 -13.85 10.89 18.40
CA ARG A 21 -13.81 9.46 18.69
C ARG A 21 -13.63 8.65 17.42
N TRP A 22 -13.12 7.46 17.60
CA TRP A 22 -13.17 6.45 16.57
C TRP A 22 -14.59 5.91 16.50
N GLU A 23 -15.12 5.78 15.29
CA GLU A 23 -16.49 5.34 15.05
C GLU A 23 -16.47 4.06 14.23
N LYS A 24 -17.58 3.31 14.24
CA LYS A 24 -17.72 2.15 13.37
C LYS A 24 -17.56 2.59 11.91
N LEU A 25 -16.72 1.87 11.17
CA LEU A 25 -16.42 2.11 9.76
C LEU A 25 -16.52 0.79 8.99
N ASP A 26 -17.33 0.80 7.95
CA ASP A 26 -17.26 -0.19 6.87
C ASP A 26 -16.55 0.42 5.65
N ILE A 27 -15.65 -0.35 5.03
CA ILE A 27 -14.98 0.06 3.79
C ILE A 27 -15.36 -0.92 2.69
N PHE A 28 -15.88 -0.40 1.60
CA PHE A 28 -16.23 -1.15 0.40
C PHE A 28 -15.31 -0.74 -0.74
N ILE A 29 -14.71 -1.74 -1.38
CA ILE A 29 -13.78 -1.53 -2.49
C ILE A 29 -14.31 -2.32 -3.67
N ASP A 30 -14.60 -1.62 -4.76
CA ASP A 30 -14.99 -2.23 -6.04
C ASP A 30 -13.89 -2.02 -7.11
N ASP A 31 -14.27 -2.12 -8.39
CA ASP A 31 -13.32 -1.98 -9.49
C ASP A 31 -12.96 -0.54 -9.83
N SER A 32 -13.78 0.42 -9.43
CA SER A 32 -13.67 1.84 -9.77
C SER A 32 -13.40 2.75 -8.57
N LYS A 33 -13.92 2.39 -7.40
CA LYS A 33 -13.98 3.28 -6.24
C LYS A 33 -13.81 2.57 -4.91
N ILE A 34 -13.60 3.41 -3.90
CA ILE A 34 -13.63 3.07 -2.49
C ILE A 34 -14.70 3.90 -1.79
N VAL A 35 -15.52 3.24 -0.99
CA VAL A 35 -16.59 3.85 -0.18
C VAL A 35 -16.30 3.61 1.30
N PHE A 36 -16.35 4.67 2.09
CA PHE A 36 -16.16 4.69 3.54
C PHE A 36 -17.48 5.04 4.22
N GLU A 37 -18.12 4.04 4.83
CA GLU A 37 -19.39 4.20 5.55
C GLU A 37 -19.15 4.31 7.05
N PHE A 38 -19.25 5.54 7.57
CA PHE A 38 -19.37 5.82 9.00
C PHE A 38 -20.84 5.82 9.42
N GLN A 39 -21.12 5.79 10.72
CA GLN A 39 -22.51 5.73 11.24
C GLN A 39 -23.44 6.83 10.70
N ASN A 40 -22.93 8.04 10.48
CA ASN A 40 -23.71 9.20 10.05
C ASN A 40 -23.17 9.89 8.79
N LYS A 41 -22.18 9.27 8.12
CA LYS A 41 -21.49 9.89 6.99
C LYS A 41 -20.99 8.82 6.04
N GLU A 42 -21.17 9.06 4.75
CA GLU A 42 -20.55 8.29 3.68
C GLU A 42 -19.55 9.17 2.94
N LEU A 43 -18.41 8.60 2.56
CA LEU A 43 -17.40 9.23 1.72
C LEU A 43 -17.05 8.28 0.60
N GLU A 44 -16.92 8.83 -0.61
CA GLU A 44 -16.56 8.08 -1.80
C GLU A 44 -15.33 8.73 -2.44
N ALA A 45 -14.42 7.89 -2.96
CA ALA A 45 -13.30 8.34 -3.77
C ALA A 45 -13.06 7.35 -4.92
N GLU A 46 -12.76 7.87 -6.11
CA GLU A 46 -12.22 7.05 -7.19
C GLU A 46 -10.78 6.67 -6.88
N PHE A 47 -10.28 5.57 -7.45
CA PHE A 47 -8.86 5.21 -7.25
C PHE A 47 -7.91 6.30 -7.75
N ASN A 48 -8.25 6.99 -8.85
CA ASN A 48 -7.41 8.04 -9.40
C ASN A 48 -7.31 9.27 -8.48
N ASP A 49 -8.22 9.42 -7.51
CA ASP A 49 -8.23 10.55 -6.58
C ASP A 49 -7.45 10.24 -5.29
N ILE A 50 -7.02 8.99 -5.06
CA ILE A 50 -6.31 8.67 -3.81
C ILE A 50 -4.91 9.31 -3.84
N ILE A 51 -4.66 10.19 -2.88
CA ILE A 51 -3.40 10.93 -2.75
C ILE A 51 -2.36 10.10 -2.00
N ASP A 52 -2.74 9.41 -0.92
CA ASP A 52 -1.78 8.60 -0.17
C ASP A 52 -2.44 7.41 0.52
N ILE A 53 -1.65 6.36 0.73
CA ILE A 53 -2.04 5.12 1.40
C ILE A 53 -1.03 4.82 2.48
N ASP A 54 -1.50 4.38 3.64
CA ASP A 54 -0.68 4.09 4.81
C ASP A 54 0.17 5.29 5.26
N SER A 55 -0.44 6.48 5.24
CA SER A 55 0.14 7.69 5.82
C SER A 55 0.21 7.57 7.34
N LYS A 56 1.13 8.32 7.94
CA LYS A 56 1.29 8.34 9.39
C LYS A 56 0.09 9.05 10.04
N VAL A 57 -0.78 8.28 10.68
CA VAL A 57 -1.87 8.83 11.49
C VAL A 57 -1.33 9.67 12.66
N PRO A 58 -1.82 10.92 12.87
CA PRO A 58 -1.36 11.79 13.94
C PRO A 58 -1.40 11.15 15.34
N LYS A 59 -0.42 11.49 16.19
CA LYS A 59 -0.31 10.92 17.56
C LYS A 59 -1.57 11.14 18.39
N LYS A 60 -2.19 12.32 18.29
CA LYS A 60 -3.45 12.65 18.99
C LYS A 60 -4.59 11.69 18.58
N VAL A 61 -4.79 11.47 17.28
CA VAL A 61 -5.79 10.51 16.76
C VAL A 61 -5.51 9.08 17.24
N ARG A 62 -4.24 8.66 17.23
CA ARG A 62 -3.83 7.34 17.75
C ARG A 62 -4.02 7.20 19.26
N TYR A 63 -4.01 8.29 20.02
CA TYR A 63 -4.27 8.25 21.45
C TYR A 63 -5.75 8.03 21.73
N LEU A 64 -6.63 8.70 20.98
CA LEU A 64 -8.08 8.57 21.11
C LEU A 64 -8.57 7.13 20.87
N ILE A 65 -7.90 6.34 20.01
CA ILE A 65 -8.29 4.95 19.82
C ILE A 65 -8.06 4.10 21.09
N LYS A 66 -6.98 4.38 21.83
CA LYS A 66 -6.63 3.62 23.05
C LYS A 66 -7.59 3.92 24.19
N THR A 67 -8.18 5.12 24.21
CA THR A 67 -9.18 5.51 25.19
C THR A 67 -10.57 5.01 24.84
N THR A 68 -10.82 4.68 23.56
CA THR A 68 -12.14 4.26 23.07
C THR A 68 -12.24 2.73 22.94
N LEU A 69 -11.13 2.06 22.62
CA LEU A 69 -11.07 0.63 22.31
C LEU A 69 -9.81 0.02 22.90
N GLU A 70 -9.97 -0.99 23.76
CA GLU A 70 -8.87 -1.79 24.27
C GLU A 70 -8.23 -2.61 23.13
N GLY A 71 -7.20 -2.08 22.49
CA GLY A 71 -6.28 -2.89 21.70
C GLY A 71 -6.31 -2.74 20.17
N ALA A 72 -6.81 -1.62 19.64
CA ALA A 72 -6.58 -1.29 18.24
C ALA A 72 -5.11 -0.86 18.02
N TYR A 73 -4.23 -1.83 17.77
CA TYR A 73 -2.79 -1.60 17.55
C TYR A 73 -2.43 -1.44 16.08
N ASN A 74 -3.21 -2.07 15.19
CA ASN A 74 -2.97 -2.08 13.75
C ASN A 74 -3.88 -1.06 13.08
N ILE A 75 -3.29 0.07 12.71
CA ILE A 75 -3.97 1.22 12.12
C ILE A 75 -3.26 1.58 10.83
N SER A 76 -4.03 1.85 9.79
CA SER A 76 -3.55 2.48 8.57
C SER A 76 -4.41 3.68 8.22
N SER A 77 -4.13 4.32 7.08
CA SER A 77 -4.91 5.44 6.59
C SER A 77 -4.94 5.54 5.08
N ILE A 78 -5.94 6.23 4.57
CA ILE A 78 -6.07 6.62 3.17
C ILE A 78 -6.31 8.13 3.14
N VAL A 79 -5.62 8.84 2.25
CA VAL A 79 -5.76 10.28 2.07
C VAL A 79 -6.43 10.54 0.73
N ILE A 80 -7.48 11.34 0.75
CA ILE A 80 -8.30 11.70 -0.41
C ILE A 80 -8.56 13.21 -0.43
N PRO A 81 -8.88 13.79 -1.60
CA PRO A 81 -9.48 15.10 -1.70
C PRO A 81 -10.80 15.14 -0.93
N PHE A 82 -11.06 16.26 -0.26
CA PHE A 82 -12.32 16.49 0.43
C PHE A 82 -12.60 17.99 0.50
N GLU A 83 -13.68 18.41 -0.17
CA GLU A 83 -13.99 19.83 -0.40
C GLU A 83 -12.82 20.53 -1.11
N GLU A 84 -12.32 21.65 -0.57
CA GLU A 84 -11.21 22.42 -1.14
C GLU A 84 -9.82 22.01 -0.61
N ASP A 85 -9.73 20.91 0.15
CA ASP A 85 -8.49 20.44 0.78
C ASP A 85 -8.45 18.91 0.84
N LEU A 86 -7.70 18.33 1.79
CA LEU A 86 -7.51 16.90 1.97
C LEU A 86 -8.21 16.39 3.23
N ALA A 87 -8.61 15.12 3.17
CA ALA A 87 -9.03 14.35 4.33
C ALA A 87 -8.22 13.06 4.46
N MET A 88 -7.96 12.68 5.71
CA MET A 88 -7.43 11.39 6.09
C MET A 88 -8.54 10.54 6.69
N ILE A 89 -8.71 9.34 6.15
CA ILE A 89 -9.50 8.27 6.75
C ILE A 89 -8.52 7.31 7.40
N ALA A 90 -8.35 7.42 8.72
CA ALA A 90 -7.62 6.43 9.48
C ALA A 90 -8.55 5.26 9.80
N PHE A 91 -8.06 4.03 9.73
CA PHE A 91 -8.88 2.83 9.96
C PHE A 91 -8.08 1.71 10.63
N GLY A 92 -8.79 0.86 11.37
CA GLY A 92 -8.23 -0.29 12.07
C GLY A 92 -9.33 -1.22 12.55
N VAL A 93 -8.96 -2.31 13.22
CA VAL A 93 -9.94 -3.19 13.86
C VAL A 93 -9.82 -3.11 15.38
N GLU A 94 -10.92 -3.42 16.06
CA GLU A 94 -11.00 -3.38 17.52
C GLU A 94 -10.17 -4.50 18.19
N SER A 95 -9.92 -5.62 17.49
CA SER A 95 -9.23 -6.79 18.05
C SER A 95 -7.72 -6.81 17.76
N SER A 96 -6.92 -7.02 18.81
CA SER A 96 -5.45 -7.06 18.77
C SER A 96 -4.86 -8.32 18.14
N ILE A 97 -5.55 -9.47 18.24
CA ILE A 97 -4.96 -10.79 17.93
C ILE A 97 -4.90 -11.06 16.42
N TYR A 98 -5.83 -10.49 15.64
CA TYR A 98 -5.93 -10.73 14.20
C TYR A 98 -5.92 -9.45 13.35
N GLY A 99 -5.71 -8.28 13.97
CA GLY A 99 -6.01 -7.02 13.30
C GLY A 99 -5.09 -6.58 12.17
N GLU A 100 -3.87 -7.10 12.11
CA GLU A 100 -2.93 -6.78 11.03
C GLU A 100 -3.43 -7.29 9.68
N PHE A 101 -4.06 -8.48 9.65
CA PHE A 101 -4.47 -9.12 8.41
C PHE A 101 -5.61 -8.37 7.67
N PRO A 102 -6.71 -7.96 8.32
CA PRO A 102 -7.75 -7.16 7.68
C PRO A 102 -7.23 -5.83 7.15
N VAL A 103 -6.41 -5.12 7.93
CA VAL A 103 -5.83 -3.83 7.52
C VAL A 103 -4.92 -4.01 6.31
N LYS A 104 -4.00 -4.99 6.35
CA LYS A 104 -3.13 -5.30 5.21
C LYS A 104 -3.92 -5.73 3.97
N SER A 105 -5.04 -6.43 4.15
CA SER A 105 -5.89 -6.83 3.03
C SER A 105 -6.49 -5.62 2.32
N VAL A 106 -6.96 -4.60 3.07
CA VAL A 106 -7.46 -3.35 2.50
C VAL A 106 -6.36 -2.65 1.70
N LEU A 107 -5.19 -2.44 2.32
CA LEU A 107 -4.05 -1.79 1.65
C LEU A 107 -3.64 -2.54 0.39
N LYS A 108 -3.57 -3.87 0.47
CA LYS A 108 -3.19 -4.74 -0.64
C LYS A 108 -4.16 -4.61 -1.81
N GLU A 109 -5.47 -4.67 -1.56
CA GLU A 109 -6.47 -4.52 -2.62
C GLU A 109 -6.36 -3.15 -3.30
N ILE A 110 -6.24 -2.06 -2.53
CA ILE A 110 -6.09 -0.71 -3.09
C ILE A 110 -4.81 -0.62 -3.93
N LEU A 111 -3.67 -1.04 -3.37
CA LEU A 111 -2.37 -0.99 -4.06
C LEU A 111 -2.36 -1.83 -5.33
N TYR A 112 -3.07 -2.95 -5.36
CA TYR A 112 -3.23 -3.76 -6.56
C TYR A 112 -3.93 -3.01 -7.68
N LYS A 113 -4.89 -2.15 -7.38
CA LYS A 113 -5.57 -1.32 -8.38
C LYS A 113 -4.62 -0.29 -9.02
N PHE A 114 -3.63 0.20 -8.26
CA PHE A 114 -2.60 1.08 -8.80
C PHE A 114 -1.58 0.35 -9.68
N ILE A 115 -1.04 -0.78 -9.20
CA ILE A 115 0.17 -1.35 -9.78
C ILE A 115 -0.08 -2.50 -10.77
N LEU A 116 -1.18 -3.22 -10.67
CA LEU A 116 -1.44 -4.37 -11.55
C LEU A 116 -1.89 -3.91 -12.93
N ASP A 117 -1.57 -4.72 -13.94
CA ASP A 117 -1.96 -4.53 -15.34
C ASP A 117 -1.47 -3.25 -16.04
N LYS A 118 -0.74 -2.39 -15.32
CA LYS A 118 0.02 -1.28 -15.88
C LYS A 118 1.21 -1.83 -16.67
N GLU A 119 1.40 -1.27 -17.86
CA GLU A 119 2.54 -1.60 -18.71
C GLU A 119 3.82 -0.97 -18.15
N LEU A 120 4.88 -1.77 -18.05
CA LEU A 120 6.16 -1.33 -17.53
C LEU A 120 7.31 -2.12 -18.17
N GLU A 121 8.55 -1.71 -17.90
CA GLU A 121 9.74 -2.40 -18.39
C GLU A 121 10.62 -2.94 -17.25
N VAL A 122 11.15 -4.14 -17.43
CA VAL A 122 12.07 -4.79 -16.49
C VAL A 122 13.35 -5.17 -17.21
N LEU A 123 14.49 -4.79 -16.65
CA LEU A 123 15.78 -5.42 -16.94
C LEU A 123 16.06 -6.45 -15.85
N TYR A 124 15.78 -7.73 -16.15
CA TYR A 124 15.89 -8.81 -15.17
C TYR A 124 17.30 -9.39 -15.10
N ASN A 125 17.85 -9.50 -13.89
CA ASN A 125 19.16 -10.10 -13.64
C ASN A 125 20.27 -9.49 -14.51
N ILE A 126 20.59 -8.22 -14.23
CA ILE A 126 21.52 -7.37 -15.00
C ILE A 126 22.92 -7.95 -15.23
N LYS A 127 23.31 -8.97 -14.47
CA LYS A 127 24.60 -9.66 -14.66
C LYS A 127 24.58 -10.67 -15.79
N LYS A 128 23.38 -11.03 -16.27
CA LYS A 128 23.16 -12.10 -17.26
C LYS A 128 22.42 -11.62 -18.50
N SER A 129 21.75 -10.48 -18.43
CA SER A 129 20.97 -9.92 -19.52
C SER A 129 21.07 -8.40 -19.51
N ASP A 130 21.18 -7.83 -20.70
CA ASP A 130 21.16 -6.39 -20.96
C ASP A 130 19.86 -5.97 -21.69
N GLU A 131 18.89 -6.88 -21.78
CA GLU A 131 17.64 -6.68 -22.53
C GLU A 131 16.47 -6.25 -21.62
N TRP A 132 15.91 -5.08 -21.91
CA TRP A 132 14.66 -4.63 -21.30
C TRP A 132 13.48 -5.39 -21.87
N LYS A 133 12.68 -5.98 -20.98
CA LYS A 133 11.44 -6.67 -21.34
C LYS A 133 10.25 -5.81 -20.98
N LYS A 134 9.33 -5.62 -21.92
CA LYS A 134 8.01 -5.00 -21.72
C LYS A 134 7.03 -6.01 -21.18
N GLY A 135 6.16 -5.59 -20.26
CA GLY A 135 5.22 -6.49 -19.61
C GLY A 135 4.34 -5.79 -18.58
N LYS A 136 3.73 -6.57 -17.72
CA LYS A 136 2.78 -6.10 -16.69
C LYS A 136 2.99 -6.82 -15.37
N LEU A 137 2.64 -6.17 -14.26
CA LEU A 137 2.54 -6.86 -12.98
C LEU A 137 1.23 -7.65 -12.92
N LYS A 138 1.34 -8.93 -12.54
CA LYS A 138 0.22 -9.86 -12.41
C LYS A 138 0.18 -10.45 -11.01
N LEU A 139 -1.03 -10.58 -10.48
CA LEU A 139 -1.29 -11.36 -9.29
C LEU A 139 -1.39 -12.84 -9.64
N VAL A 140 -0.50 -13.65 -9.07
CA VAL A 140 -0.50 -15.10 -9.20
C VAL A 140 -0.85 -15.74 -7.86
N LYS A 141 -1.90 -16.56 -7.85
CA LYS A 141 -2.35 -17.30 -6.67
C LYS A 141 -1.78 -18.72 -6.72
N LYS A 142 -0.91 -19.06 -5.79
CA LYS A 142 -0.30 -20.38 -5.65
C LYS A 142 -0.87 -21.11 -4.43
N LYS A 143 -1.38 -22.32 -4.63
CA LYS A 143 -1.74 -23.20 -3.51
C LYS A 143 -0.47 -23.77 -2.88
N ILE A 144 -0.30 -23.57 -1.58
CA ILE A 144 0.79 -24.14 -0.79
C ILE A 144 0.20 -25.00 0.34
N LYS A 145 0.85 -26.12 0.65
CA LYS A 145 0.48 -26.95 1.82
C LYS A 145 1.39 -26.59 2.98
N VAL A 146 0.82 -26.16 4.10
CA VAL A 146 1.54 -25.90 5.35
C VAL A 146 0.80 -26.64 6.46
N ASN A 147 1.48 -27.58 7.12
CA ASN A 147 0.93 -28.35 8.25
C ASN A 147 -0.48 -28.91 7.98
N PHE A 148 -0.66 -29.62 6.86
CA PHE A 148 -1.93 -30.22 6.41
C PHE A 148 -3.04 -29.23 5.99
N ILE A 149 -2.83 -27.92 6.11
CA ILE A 149 -3.75 -26.88 5.64
C ILE A 149 -3.29 -26.38 4.26
N THR A 150 -4.22 -26.30 3.31
CA THR A 150 -3.95 -25.67 2.01
C THR A 150 -4.15 -24.17 2.15
N LYS A 151 -3.08 -23.40 2.02
CA LYS A 151 -3.10 -21.93 2.01
C LYS A 151 -2.95 -21.43 0.57
N ILE A 152 -3.65 -20.37 0.22
CA ILE A 152 -3.42 -19.64 -1.03
C ILE A 152 -2.39 -18.55 -0.73
N GLU A 153 -1.21 -18.69 -1.32
CA GLU A 153 -0.18 -17.67 -1.33
C GLU A 153 -0.36 -16.83 -2.59
N GLU A 154 -0.51 -15.51 -2.42
CA GLU A 154 -0.64 -14.59 -3.55
C GLU A 154 0.68 -13.85 -3.75
N LYS A 155 1.17 -13.82 -4.99
CA LYS A 155 2.43 -13.16 -5.36
C LYS A 155 2.22 -12.23 -6.53
N ILE A 156 2.93 -11.11 -6.53
CA ILE A 156 3.07 -10.31 -7.75
C ILE A 156 4.26 -10.85 -8.53
N LEU A 157 4.02 -11.19 -9.79
CA LEU A 157 5.07 -11.51 -10.77
C LEU A 157 5.01 -10.47 -11.88
N PHE A 158 6.15 -10.21 -12.51
CA PHE A 158 6.18 -9.51 -13.79
C PHE A 158 5.98 -10.53 -14.92
N GLU A 159 4.98 -10.31 -15.77
CA GLU A 159 4.69 -11.10 -16.96
C GLU A 159 5.14 -10.32 -18.20
N THR A 160 6.08 -10.86 -18.98
CA THR A 160 6.50 -10.28 -20.26
C THR A 160 5.40 -10.43 -21.31
N ARG A 161 5.46 -9.64 -22.38
CA ARG A 161 4.58 -9.81 -23.55
C ARG A 161 4.66 -11.23 -24.17
N ASP A 162 5.81 -11.88 -24.02
CA ASP A 162 6.06 -13.26 -24.48
C ASP A 162 5.65 -14.33 -23.45
N LYS A 163 4.92 -13.95 -22.39
CA LYS A 163 4.42 -14.82 -21.32
C LYS A 163 5.51 -15.48 -20.48
N GLU A 164 6.67 -14.84 -20.37
CA GLU A 164 7.67 -15.20 -19.37
C GLU A 164 7.34 -14.54 -18.03
N TYR A 165 7.61 -15.22 -16.91
CA TYR A 165 7.33 -14.68 -15.59
C TYR A 165 8.60 -14.47 -14.78
N TYR A 166 8.79 -13.27 -14.23
CA TYR A 166 9.88 -12.94 -13.33
C TYR A 166 9.36 -12.59 -11.93
N ASP A 167 9.87 -13.29 -10.91
CA ASP A 167 9.64 -12.97 -9.52
C ASP A 167 10.68 -11.95 -9.06
N ILE A 168 10.34 -10.66 -9.18
CA ILE A 168 11.20 -9.53 -8.79
C ILE A 168 10.92 -9.02 -7.37
N PHE A 169 9.89 -9.52 -6.68
CA PHE A 169 9.46 -9.02 -5.37
C PHE A 169 9.65 -10.01 -4.22
N SER A 170 10.17 -11.21 -4.47
CA SER A 170 10.55 -12.14 -3.42
C SER A 170 11.95 -11.89 -2.88
N LYS A 171 12.15 -12.16 -1.58
CA LYS A 171 13.47 -12.14 -0.91
C LYS A 171 14.28 -10.88 -1.18
N ILE A 172 13.60 -9.74 -1.23
CA ILE A 172 14.22 -8.44 -1.43
C ILE A 172 15.20 -8.17 -0.28
N LYS A 173 16.39 -7.72 -0.64
CA LYS A 173 17.43 -7.24 0.28
C LYS A 173 17.50 -5.73 0.33
N ASP A 174 17.27 -5.10 -0.80
CA ASP A 174 17.49 -3.67 -0.98
C ASP A 174 16.71 -3.17 -2.20
N VAL A 175 16.25 -1.92 -2.12
CA VAL A 175 15.54 -1.20 -3.18
C VAL A 175 16.10 0.23 -3.21
N ASN A 176 16.66 0.63 -4.34
CA ASN A 176 17.30 1.93 -4.54
C ASN A 176 16.84 2.59 -5.85
N LEU A 177 16.99 3.91 -5.95
CA LEU A 177 16.80 4.63 -7.20
C LEU A 177 18.15 4.76 -7.90
N GLU A 178 18.23 4.37 -9.16
CA GLU A 178 19.44 4.50 -9.96
C GLU A 178 19.05 4.90 -11.38
N ASN A 179 19.54 6.06 -11.85
CA ASN A 179 19.26 6.60 -13.18
C ASN A 179 17.77 6.68 -13.53
N GLY A 180 16.92 6.99 -12.54
CA GLY A 180 15.46 7.07 -12.71
C GLY A 180 14.71 5.73 -12.64
N TYR A 181 15.42 4.61 -12.47
CA TYR A 181 14.85 3.27 -12.35
C TYR A 181 14.86 2.76 -10.91
N LEU A 182 13.86 1.97 -10.54
CA LEU A 182 13.90 1.22 -9.27
C LEU A 182 14.82 0.01 -9.43
N ARG A 183 15.97 0.05 -8.75
CA ARG A 183 16.89 -1.07 -8.59
C ARG A 183 16.44 -1.97 -7.46
N ILE A 184 16.02 -3.18 -7.79
CA ILE A 184 15.61 -4.18 -6.81
C ILE A 184 16.70 -5.26 -6.71
N THR A 185 17.23 -5.45 -5.51
CA THR A 185 18.21 -6.50 -5.21
C THR A 185 17.57 -7.61 -4.40
N GLN A 186 17.68 -8.85 -4.86
CA GLN A 186 17.13 -10.05 -4.25
C GLN A 186 18.22 -11.06 -3.89
N SER A 187 17.93 -11.92 -2.90
CA SER A 187 18.75 -13.10 -2.59
C SER A 187 18.00 -14.38 -2.98
N VAL A 188 18.38 -14.96 -4.12
CA VAL A 188 17.73 -16.13 -4.71
C VAL A 188 18.71 -17.31 -4.73
N VAL A 189 18.43 -18.34 -3.91
CA VAL A 189 19.24 -19.58 -3.83
C VAL A 189 20.74 -19.27 -3.63
N GLY A 190 21.06 -18.39 -2.69
CA GLY A 190 22.43 -17.98 -2.38
C GLY A 190 23.08 -17.03 -3.41
N LYS A 191 22.39 -16.69 -4.50
CA LYS A 191 22.86 -15.74 -5.51
C LYS A 191 22.20 -14.37 -5.35
N LYS A 192 22.98 -13.32 -5.57
CA LYS A 192 22.48 -11.94 -5.66
C LYS A 192 21.92 -11.74 -7.08
N VAL A 193 20.63 -11.46 -7.17
CA VAL A 193 19.96 -11.05 -8.42
C VAL A 193 19.62 -9.58 -8.28
N THR A 194 19.93 -8.80 -9.29
CA THR A 194 19.58 -7.37 -9.33
C THR A 194 18.79 -7.14 -10.61
N SER A 195 17.67 -6.44 -10.48
CA SER A 195 16.78 -6.09 -11.59
C SER A 195 16.50 -4.60 -11.54
N TYR A 196 16.35 -3.97 -12.71
CA TYR A 196 15.83 -2.60 -12.81
C TYR A 196 14.39 -2.63 -13.29
N LEU A 197 13.60 -1.71 -12.76
CA LEU A 197 12.19 -1.55 -13.07
C LEU A 197 11.96 -0.10 -13.51
N SER A 198 11.40 0.07 -14.71
CA SER A 198 11.05 1.36 -15.32
C SER A 198 9.55 1.57 -15.29
N LEU A 199 9.13 2.67 -14.66
CA LEU A 199 7.74 3.08 -14.48
C LEU A 199 7.71 4.58 -14.15
N ASP A 200 6.54 5.21 -14.28
CA ASP A 200 6.33 6.59 -13.86
C ASP A 200 6.43 6.76 -12.32
N ASP A 201 6.61 7.99 -11.87
CA ASP A 201 6.91 8.27 -10.46
C ASP A 201 5.73 8.01 -9.52
N GLU A 202 4.49 8.15 -10.01
CA GLU A 202 3.27 7.83 -9.25
C GLU A 202 3.20 6.33 -8.96
N LEU A 203 3.41 5.50 -9.99
CA LEU A 203 3.47 4.05 -9.83
C LEU A 203 4.68 3.65 -8.96
N LYS A 204 5.82 4.36 -9.01
CA LYS A 204 6.96 4.08 -8.12
C LYS A 204 6.55 4.30 -6.69
N TYR A 205 5.85 5.39 -6.41
CA TYR A 205 5.36 5.71 -5.09
C TYR A 205 4.45 4.60 -4.54
N PHE A 206 3.40 4.22 -5.28
CA PHE A 206 2.48 3.17 -4.83
C PHE A 206 3.16 1.80 -4.76
N LEU A 207 4.09 1.48 -5.65
CA LEU A 207 4.87 0.25 -5.55
C LEU A 207 5.72 0.24 -4.28
N LEU A 208 6.42 1.33 -3.97
CA LEU A 208 7.20 1.44 -2.74
C LEU A 208 6.31 1.34 -1.49
N LYS A 209 5.10 1.91 -1.52
CA LYS A 209 4.10 1.72 -0.45
C LYS A 209 3.70 0.26 -0.31
N TYR A 210 3.46 -0.44 -1.40
CA TYR A 210 3.20 -1.88 -1.38
C TYR A 210 4.35 -2.68 -0.76
N LEU A 211 5.59 -2.41 -1.19
CA LEU A 211 6.76 -3.08 -0.64
C LEU A 211 6.87 -2.85 0.87
N LYS A 212 6.66 -1.62 1.34
CA LYS A 212 6.70 -1.28 2.76
C LYS A 212 5.55 -1.89 3.56
N SER A 213 4.32 -1.58 3.18
CA SER A 213 3.14 -1.75 4.03
C SER A 213 2.54 -3.14 3.91
N VAL A 214 2.73 -3.81 2.77
CA VAL A 214 2.20 -5.17 2.54
C VAL A 214 3.31 -6.22 2.68
N LEU A 215 4.47 -6.00 2.05
CA LEU A 215 5.59 -6.95 2.08
C LEU A 215 6.58 -6.73 3.21
N ASN A 216 6.41 -5.70 4.05
CA ASN A 216 7.30 -5.36 5.16
C ASN A 216 8.77 -5.17 4.73
N VAL A 217 9.02 -4.69 3.52
CA VAL A 217 10.35 -4.38 3.00
C VAL A 217 10.77 -3.00 3.51
N ASN A 218 12.00 -2.88 4.00
CA ASN A 218 12.55 -1.56 4.32
C ASN A 218 12.90 -0.81 3.03
N VAL A 219 12.18 0.28 2.75
CA VAL A 219 12.36 1.14 1.57
C VAL A 219 12.66 2.56 2.03
N GLY A 220 13.94 2.95 1.93
CA GLY A 220 14.41 4.29 2.30
C GLY A 220 13.95 5.40 1.34
N LEU A 221 13.60 5.05 0.10
CA LEU A 221 13.29 5.98 -0.99
C LEU A 221 11.93 6.67 -0.87
N LEU A 222 11.02 6.20 0.00
CA LEU A 222 9.67 6.75 0.09
C LEU A 222 9.64 8.25 0.44
N LYS A 223 10.67 8.74 1.15
CA LYS A 223 10.79 10.16 1.47
C LYS A 223 11.09 11.02 0.23
N GLU A 224 11.84 10.47 -0.73
CA GLU A 224 12.24 11.17 -1.96
C GLU A 224 11.05 11.32 -2.91
N PHE A 225 10.28 10.25 -3.11
CA PHE A 225 9.11 10.26 -4.01
C PHE A 225 7.91 11.06 -3.49
N LYS A 226 7.77 11.19 -2.16
CA LYS A 226 6.71 12.00 -1.57
C LYS A 226 6.83 13.48 -1.98
N THR A 227 8.06 13.98 -2.07
CA THR A 227 8.35 15.37 -2.44
C THR A 227 8.20 15.59 -3.96
N THR A 228 8.63 14.63 -4.78
CA THR A 228 8.60 14.74 -6.25
C THR A 228 7.19 14.65 -6.83
N CYS A 229 6.30 13.85 -6.24
CA CYS A 229 4.95 13.65 -6.77
C CYS A 229 3.94 14.67 -6.23
N HIS A 230 4.37 15.72 -5.53
CA HIS A 230 3.50 16.67 -4.83
C HIS A 230 2.43 15.99 -3.96
N PHE A 231 2.72 14.81 -3.41
CA PHE A 231 1.84 14.19 -2.43
C PHE A 231 1.91 15.03 -1.16
N GLU A 232 1.01 16.01 -1.08
CA GLU A 232 0.90 16.91 0.05
C GLU A 232 0.86 16.07 1.32
N SER A 233 1.80 16.36 2.21
CA SER A 233 1.81 15.70 3.49
C SER A 233 0.56 16.13 4.23
N PHE A 234 -0.38 15.20 4.42
CA PHE A 234 -1.56 15.45 5.26
C PHE A 234 -1.20 16.08 6.62
N LEU A 235 -0.06 15.65 7.16
CA LEU A 235 0.61 16.33 8.26
C LEU A 235 1.57 17.36 7.68
N GLU A 236 1.19 18.63 7.66
CA GLU A 236 2.19 19.69 7.73
C GLU A 236 2.87 19.53 9.10
N GLU A 237 4.05 18.94 9.14
CA GLU A 237 4.89 19.08 10.33
C GLU A 237 5.42 20.53 10.30
N PRO A 238 5.22 21.36 11.34
CA PRO A 238 5.97 22.59 11.50
C PRO A 238 7.47 22.32 11.65
#